data_AF-A0A4R4SUK7-F1
#
_entry.id   AF-A0A4R4SUK7-F1
#
_cell.length_a   1.000
_cell.length_b   1.000
_cell.length_c   1.000
_cell.angle_alpha   90.00
_cell.angle_beta   90.00
_cell.angle_gamma   90.00
#
_symmetry.space_group_name_H-M   'P 1'
#
loop_
_entity.id
_entity.type
_entity.pdbx_description
1 polymer ?
#
loop_
_entity_poly.entity_id
_entity_poly.type
_entity_poly.pdbx_seq_one_letter_code
_entity_poly.pdbx_strand_id
1 'polypeptide(L)'
;MRKVTWLRRLGLVSAAVALGLATAPVAAHADGYDTPRSATVDGAGSTYAAGKAAAEQRARAAVLAVGHDCTPGQYSTLLIYMSPGGGTWVFRSTHQAMCVD
;
A
#
# COMPACT_ATOMS: atom_id res chain seq x y z
N MET A 1 -4.40 41.03 37.98
CA MET A 1 -4.45 40.95 36.50
C MET A 1 -5.19 39.67 36.11
N ARG A 2 -6.42 39.76 35.59
CA ARG A 2 -7.08 38.60 34.96
C ARG A 2 -8.15 39.11 33.98
N LYS A 3 -7.79 39.14 32.70
CA LYS A 3 -8.69 39.44 31.59
C LYS A 3 -9.56 38.21 31.36
N VAL A 4 -10.85 38.30 31.62
CA VAL A 4 -11.84 37.30 31.19
C VAL A 4 -12.98 38.08 30.52
N THR A 5 -12.84 38.29 29.22
CA THR A 5 -13.92 38.74 28.35
C THR A 5 -13.60 38.33 26.93
N TRP A 6 -14.17 37.21 26.46
CA TRP A 6 -14.80 37.12 25.14
C TRP A 6 -15.45 35.74 25.00
N LEU A 7 -16.77 35.66 25.20
CA LEU A 7 -17.72 35.61 24.08
C LEU A 7 -17.43 34.43 23.14
N ARG A 8 -18.12 33.31 23.35
CA ARG A 8 -19.48 33.02 22.83
C ARG A 8 -19.38 32.30 21.49
N ARG A 9 -19.89 31.07 21.50
CA ARG A 9 -20.82 30.54 20.49
C ARG A 9 -20.25 30.36 19.08
N LEU A 10 -19.59 29.22 18.87
CA LEU A 10 -19.68 28.45 17.63
C LEU A 10 -19.77 26.99 18.12
N GLY A 11 -20.93 26.35 18.21
CA GLY A 11 -21.97 26.26 17.20
C GLY A 11 -21.91 24.85 16.63
N LEU A 12 -22.53 23.91 17.34
CA LEU A 12 -22.85 22.56 16.85
C LEU A 12 -23.54 22.67 15.49
N VAL A 13 -22.96 22.09 14.43
CA VAL A 13 -23.75 21.62 13.28
C VAL A 13 -23.16 20.31 12.77
N SER A 14 -23.97 19.29 12.94
CA SER A 14 -23.90 17.93 12.41
C SER A 14 -23.58 17.86 10.92
N ALA A 15 -22.74 16.91 10.54
CA ALA A 15 -22.82 16.28 9.23
C ALA A 15 -22.89 14.77 9.45
N ALA A 16 -24.12 14.27 9.49
CA ALA A 16 -24.42 12.86 9.34
C ALA A 16 -23.92 12.44 7.94
N VAL A 17 -22.82 11.69 7.88
CA VAL A 17 -22.46 10.99 6.65
C VAL A 17 -23.36 9.77 6.59
N ALA A 18 -24.21 9.80 5.57
CA ALA A 18 -25.24 8.83 5.27
C ALA A 18 -24.75 7.39 5.32
N LEU A 19 -25.63 6.53 5.82
CA LEU A 19 -25.67 5.09 5.55
C LEU A 19 -25.63 4.84 4.05
N GLY A 20 -24.43 4.74 3.49
CA GLY A 20 -24.19 4.09 2.23
C GLY A 20 -24.04 2.60 2.49
N LEU A 21 -25.15 1.87 2.38
CA LEU A 21 -25.15 0.43 2.14
C LEU A 21 -24.44 0.15 0.82
N ALA A 22 -23.12 0.29 0.80
CA ALA A 22 -22.31 -0.36 -0.21
C ALA A 22 -22.30 -1.82 0.22
N THR A 23 -23.12 -2.61 -0.46
CA THR A 23 -22.91 -4.05 -0.61
C THR A 23 -21.44 -4.27 -0.90
N ALA A 24 -20.62 -4.52 0.12
CA ALA A 24 -19.35 -5.15 -0.09
C ALA A 24 -19.70 -6.40 -0.89
N PRO A 25 -19.11 -6.63 -2.07
CA PRO A 25 -19.25 -7.93 -2.69
C PRO A 25 -18.77 -8.89 -1.61
N VAL A 26 -19.67 -9.75 -1.11
CA VAL A 26 -19.25 -10.94 -0.41
C VAL A 26 -18.43 -11.66 -1.48
N ALA A 27 -17.11 -11.50 -1.44
CA ALA A 27 -16.23 -12.39 -2.14
C ALA A 27 -16.61 -13.75 -1.59
N ALA A 28 -17.33 -14.53 -2.40
CA ALA A 28 -17.48 -15.94 -2.15
C ALA A 28 -16.03 -16.45 -2.11
N HIS A 29 -15.50 -16.64 -0.91
CA HIS A 29 -14.25 -17.32 -0.69
C HIS A 29 -14.49 -18.75 -1.17
N ALA A 30 -14.22 -18.97 -2.45
CA ALA A 30 -14.13 -20.29 -3.01
C ALA A 30 -12.80 -20.85 -2.51
N ASP A 31 -12.83 -21.39 -1.30
CA ASP A 31 -11.71 -22.10 -0.67
C ASP A 31 -11.27 -23.20 -1.64
N GLY A 32 -10.18 -22.95 -2.39
CA GLY A 32 -9.60 -23.90 -3.34
C GLY A 32 -9.17 -23.36 -4.70
N TYR A 33 -9.39 -22.07 -5.02
CA TYR A 33 -8.86 -21.48 -6.24
C TYR A 33 -7.70 -20.52 -5.97
N ASP A 34 -6.71 -20.56 -6.85
CA ASP A 34 -5.65 -19.55 -6.95
C ASP A 34 -6.29 -18.15 -7.08
N THR A 35 -6.17 -17.32 -6.04
CA THR A 35 -6.62 -15.94 -6.00
C THR A 35 -5.51 -15.00 -6.49
N PRO A 36 -5.78 -14.13 -7.49
CA PRO A 36 -4.81 -13.14 -7.94
C PRO A 36 -4.57 -12.09 -6.85
N ARG A 37 -3.32 -11.92 -6.45
CA ARG A 37 -2.86 -10.93 -5.48
C ARG A 37 -1.84 -10.00 -6.11
N SER A 38 -1.89 -8.73 -5.71
CA SER A 38 -0.97 -7.70 -6.19
C SER A 38 -0.62 -6.74 -5.07
N ALA A 39 0.66 -6.39 -4.95
CA ALA A 39 1.12 -5.34 -4.04
C ALA A 39 2.10 -4.41 -4.72
N THR A 40 1.95 -3.10 -4.50
CA THR A 40 2.85 -2.06 -5.00
C THR A 40 3.51 -1.36 -3.83
N VAL A 41 4.84 -1.39 -3.78
CA VAL A 41 5.62 -0.77 -2.71
C VAL A 41 6.91 -0.17 -3.24
N ASP A 42 7.48 0.75 -2.46
CA ASP A 42 8.73 1.41 -2.78
C ASP A 42 9.90 0.76 -2.00
N GLY A 43 11.05 0.65 -2.64
CA GLY A 43 12.29 0.14 -2.06
C GLY A 43 13.47 1.02 -2.44
N ALA A 44 14.49 1.08 -1.58
CA ALA A 44 15.64 1.95 -1.75
C ALA A 44 16.95 1.20 -1.47
N GLY A 45 18.02 1.61 -2.15
CA GLY A 45 19.36 1.08 -1.93
C GLY A 45 20.46 2.04 -2.36
N SER A 46 21.68 1.80 -1.89
CA SER A 46 22.85 2.63 -2.22
C SER A 46 23.40 2.38 -3.63
N THR A 47 22.91 1.35 -4.32
CA THR A 47 23.22 1.04 -5.71
C THR A 47 21.93 0.77 -6.47
N TYR A 48 21.98 0.89 -7.81
CA TYR A 48 20.85 0.57 -8.68
C TYR A 48 20.30 -0.84 -8.39
N ALA A 49 21.19 -1.84 -8.36
CA ALA A 49 20.81 -3.23 -8.14
C ALA A 49 20.21 -3.45 -6.74
N ALA A 50 20.79 -2.84 -5.70
CA ALA A 50 20.27 -2.94 -4.33
C ALA A 50 18.88 -2.30 -4.20
N GLY A 51 18.68 -1.12 -4.80
CA GLY A 51 17.38 -0.45 -4.77
C GLY A 51 16.29 -1.25 -5.48
N LYS A 52 16.61 -1.80 -6.66
CA LYS A 52 15.68 -2.64 -7.43
C LYS A 52 15.32 -3.91 -6.65
N ALA A 53 16.31 -4.64 -6.16
CA ALA A 53 16.09 -5.86 -5.39
C ALA A 53 15.29 -5.59 -4.10
N ALA A 54 15.59 -4.49 -3.40
CA ALA A 54 14.83 -4.09 -2.21
C ALA A 54 13.35 -3.82 -2.53
N ALA A 55 13.04 -3.17 -3.65
CA ALA A 55 11.65 -2.92 -4.05
C ALA A 55 10.91 -4.21 -4.42
N GLU A 56 11.53 -5.09 -5.21
CA GLU A 56 10.96 -6.39 -5.59
C GLU A 56 10.71 -7.27 -4.35
N GLN A 57 11.70 -7.41 -3.46
CA GLN A 57 11.57 -8.22 -2.25
C GLN A 57 10.46 -7.72 -1.32
N ARG A 58 10.35 -6.40 -1.15
CA ARG A 58 9.28 -5.81 -0.33
C ARG A 58 7.91 -6.02 -0.97
N ALA A 59 7.79 -5.91 -2.29
CA ALA A 59 6.53 -6.15 -3.00
C ALA A 59 6.10 -7.61 -2.84
N ARG A 60 7.04 -8.56 -2.93
CA ARG A 60 6.80 -9.97 -2.66
C ARG A 60 6.36 -10.21 -1.22
N ALA A 61 7.08 -9.64 -0.25
CA ALA A 61 6.74 -9.77 1.16
C ALA A 61 5.33 -9.23 1.45
N ALA A 62 4.92 -8.14 0.79
CA ALA A 62 3.57 -7.58 0.94
C ALA A 62 2.48 -8.50 0.38
N VAL A 63 2.72 -9.21 -0.72
CA VAL A 63 1.80 -10.24 -1.22
C VAL A 63 1.73 -11.43 -0.25
N LEU A 64 2.88 -11.92 0.21
CA LEU A 64 2.97 -13.06 1.14
C LEU A 64 2.43 -12.75 2.55
N ALA A 65 2.23 -11.48 2.89
CA ALA A 65 1.62 -11.09 4.17
C ALA A 65 0.10 -11.34 4.21
N VAL A 66 -0.54 -11.51 3.05
CA VAL A 66 -1.99 -11.66 2.90
C VAL A 66 -2.41 -12.88 2.09
N GLY A 67 -1.44 -13.68 1.61
CA GLY A 67 -1.68 -14.89 0.83
C GLY A 67 -0.66 -15.97 1.17
N HIS A 68 -1.08 -17.22 1.08
CA HIS A 68 -0.24 -18.39 1.33
C HIS A 68 0.02 -19.14 0.01
N ASP A 69 1.13 -19.88 -0.05
CA ASP A 69 1.51 -20.69 -1.22
C ASP A 69 1.43 -19.97 -2.58
N CYS A 70 1.92 -18.73 -2.63
CA CYS A 70 1.93 -17.94 -3.85
C CYS A 70 2.95 -18.43 -4.90
N THR A 71 2.53 -18.41 -6.16
CA THR A 71 3.41 -18.56 -7.33
C THR A 71 4.54 -17.52 -7.33
N PRO A 72 5.65 -17.76 -8.06
CA PRO A 72 6.75 -16.79 -8.16
C PRO A 72 6.34 -15.43 -8.75
N GLY A 73 5.21 -15.36 -9.46
CA GLY A 73 4.61 -14.14 -9.98
C GLY A 73 5.46 -13.38 -11.01
N GLN A 74 5.07 -12.13 -11.25
CA GLN A 74 5.77 -11.18 -12.11
C GLN A 74 6.00 -9.86 -11.38
N TYR A 75 7.00 -9.10 -11.84
CA TYR A 75 7.34 -7.79 -11.30
C TYR A 75 7.25 -6.72 -12.39
N SER A 76 6.65 -5.59 -12.03
CA SER A 76 6.77 -4.34 -12.79
C SER A 76 7.48 -3.32 -11.91
N THR A 77 8.71 -2.98 -12.25
CA THR A 77 9.58 -2.14 -11.43
C THR A 77 9.98 -0.86 -12.17
N LEU A 78 9.76 0.29 -11.55
CA LEU A 78 10.05 1.61 -12.08
C LEU A 78 11.02 2.35 -11.18
N LEU A 79 12.07 2.94 -11.74
CA LEU A 79 12.91 3.90 -11.03
C LEU A 79 12.10 5.18 -10.79
N ILE A 80 11.86 5.54 -9.53
CA ILE A 80 11.07 6.74 -9.17
C ILE A 80 11.94 7.88 -8.64
N TYR A 81 13.14 7.57 -8.14
CA TYR A 81 14.10 8.58 -7.72
C TYR A 81 15.54 8.04 -7.75
N MET A 82 16.46 8.91 -8.14
CA MET A 82 17.90 8.70 -8.02
C MET A 82 18.51 9.98 -7.45
N SER A 83 19.34 9.86 -6.41
CA SER A 83 20.05 11.02 -5.89
C SER A 83 21.09 11.50 -6.91
N PRO A 84 21.32 12.82 -7.03
CA PRO A 84 22.47 13.33 -7.77
C PRO A 84 23.75 12.65 -7.27
N GLY A 85 24.58 12.13 -8.17
CA GLY A 85 25.80 11.40 -7.83
C GLY A 85 25.63 9.92 -7.49
N GLY A 86 24.40 9.35 -7.52
CA GLY A 86 24.18 7.89 -7.50
C GLY A 86 24.30 7.19 -6.14
N GLY A 87 24.18 7.93 -5.04
CA GLY A 87 24.23 7.39 -3.67
C GLY A 87 22.92 6.77 -3.14
N THR A 88 21.78 7.09 -3.76
CA THR A 88 20.47 6.54 -3.41
C THR A 88 19.66 6.25 -4.67
N TRP A 89 19.12 5.04 -4.75
CA TRP A 89 18.28 4.58 -5.85
C TRP A 89 16.97 4.06 -5.28
N VAL A 90 15.86 4.66 -5.66
CA VAL A 90 14.52 4.30 -5.17
C VAL A 90 13.67 3.81 -6.32
N PHE A 91 13.13 2.61 -6.16
CA PHE A 91 12.26 1.97 -7.14
C PHE A 91 10.89 1.73 -6.52
N ARG A 92 9.86 1.87 -7.35
CA ARG A 92 8.52 1.36 -7.09
C ARG A 92 8.39 0.03 -7.79
N SER A 93 8.01 -1.01 -7.07
CA SER A 93 7.75 -2.33 -7.66
C SER A 93 6.35 -2.79 -7.33
N THR A 94 5.65 -3.25 -8.37
CA THR A 94 4.41 -4.02 -8.24
C THR A 94 4.74 -5.49 -8.42
N HIS A 95 4.36 -6.32 -7.46
CA HIS A 95 4.43 -7.78 -7.57
C HIS A 95 3.02 -8.34 -7.75
N GLN A 96 2.81 -9.12 -8.80
CA GLN A 96 1.55 -9.82 -9.09
C GLN A 96 1.80 -11.31 -9.04
N ALA A 97 1.03 -12.04 -8.22
CA ALA A 97 1.13 -13.48 -8.10
C ALA A 97 -0.26 -14.10 -7.91
N MET A 98 -0.41 -15.34 -8.31
CA MET A 98 -1.52 -16.20 -7.92
C MET A 98 -1.18 -16.84 -6.56
N CYS A 99 -2.09 -16.79 -5.61
CA CYS A 99 -1.92 -17.31 -4.24
C CYS A 99 -3.11 -18.17 -3.83
N VAL A 100 -2.88 -19.10 -2.91
CA VAL A 100 -3.96 -19.76 -2.19
C VAL A 100 -4.42 -18.83 -1.06
N ASP A 101 -5.74 -18.71 -0.89
CA ASP A 101 -6.34 -17.93 0.20
C ASP A 101 -6.24 -18.63 1.56
#